data_AF-A0A9Q3SY98-F1
#
_entry.id   AF-A0A9Q3SY98-F1
#
_cell.length_a   1.000
_cell.length_b   1.000
_cell.length_c   1.000
_cell.angle_alpha   90.00
_cell.angle_beta   90.00
_cell.angle_gamma   90.00
#
_symmetry.space_group_name_H-M   'P 1'
#
loop_
_entity.id
_entity.type
_entity.pdbx_description
1 polymer ?
#
loop_
_entity_poly.entity_id
_entity_poly.type
_entity_poly.pdbx_seq_one_letter_code
_entity_poly.pdbx_strand_id
1 'polypeptide(L)'
;MSKRVLFYLITIFFVFGGIVTIETLLAIFEANTLPHNALNTSNTFYMLQFGNVSEIVSILMLIMIPISGSLLFTYIKNNNYFYSFIQRHSYKKFLSKALIVTFLTAFIFSLVILLYQLLLISLSIHPLDWGNIDAKNVISGVAMFDDGNLSSTVKFILLSSFGWGIYANLVFSIGLFIKKNAINIISGGIIGSSLIIVPALVSHLFQGTLLKMVYIVSLPTLIAPGQMNVQYFGNQNKLYLYFVLSTMVYMSLTLGIVYFWIKKKQKEG
;
A
#
# COMPACT_ATOMS: atom_id res chain seq x y z
N MET A 1 -13.55 12.31 19.24
CA MET A 1 -12.58 12.78 18.23
C MET A 1 -12.83 14.25 18.01
N SER A 2 -11.82 15.12 18.15
CA SER A 2 -12.01 16.58 18.03
C SER A 2 -12.38 16.95 16.59
N LYS A 3 -13.36 17.84 16.40
CA LYS A 3 -13.81 18.33 15.07
C LYS A 3 -12.63 18.80 14.20
N ARG A 4 -11.56 19.32 14.81
CA ARG A 4 -10.35 19.78 14.12
C ARG A 4 -9.56 18.62 13.49
N VAL A 5 -9.45 17.48 14.17
CA VAL A 5 -8.73 16.31 13.65
C VAL A 5 -9.47 15.71 12.47
N LEU A 6 -10.80 15.64 12.55
CA LEU A 6 -11.64 15.20 11.44
C LEU A 6 -11.48 16.12 10.22
N PHE A 7 -11.50 17.44 10.44
CA PHE A 7 -11.28 18.42 9.39
C PHE A 7 -9.92 18.22 8.70
N TYR A 8 -8.81 18.09 9.46
CA TYR A 8 -7.49 17.86 8.86
C TYR A 8 -7.41 16.57 8.04
N LEU A 9 -8.01 15.47 8.52
CA LEU A 9 -8.04 14.21 7.79
C LEU A 9 -8.83 14.33 6.48
N ILE A 10 -9.96 15.05 6.50
CA ILE A 10 -10.77 15.32 5.32
C ILE A 10 -9.98 16.19 4.33
N THR A 11 -9.32 17.26 4.79
CA THR A 11 -8.51 18.11 3.92
C THR A 11 -7.37 17.34 3.26
N ILE A 12 -6.66 16.50 4.02
CA ILE A 12 -5.60 15.63 3.48
C ILE A 12 -6.18 14.68 2.43
N PHE A 13 -7.34 14.08 2.71
CA PHE A 13 -8.03 13.20 1.76
C PHE A 13 -8.35 13.92 0.45
N PHE A 14 -8.91 15.14 0.49
CA PHE A 14 -9.25 15.89 -0.72
C PHE A 14 -8.03 16.39 -1.50
N VAL A 15 -7.01 16.92 -0.83
CA VAL A 15 -5.78 17.39 -1.50
C VAL A 15 -5.08 16.22 -2.16
N PHE A 16 -4.93 15.11 -1.44
CA PHE A 16 -4.31 13.91 -1.98
C PHE A 16 -5.15 13.28 -3.10
N GLY A 17 -6.46 13.21 -2.93
CA GLY A 17 -7.39 12.75 -3.97
C GLY A 17 -7.34 13.61 -5.23
N GLY A 18 -7.15 14.93 -5.09
CA GLY A 18 -6.93 15.84 -6.22
C GLY A 18 -5.65 15.52 -6.99
N ILE A 19 -4.53 15.28 -6.29
CA ILE A 19 -3.26 14.88 -6.91
C ILE A 19 -3.43 13.55 -7.66
N VAL A 20 -4.04 12.56 -7.01
CA VAL A 20 -4.33 11.25 -7.64
C VAL A 20 -5.23 11.42 -8.87
N THR A 21 -6.21 12.30 -8.82
CA THR A 21 -7.10 12.58 -9.96
C THR A 21 -6.32 13.16 -11.14
N ILE A 22 -5.42 14.12 -10.90
CA ILE A 22 -4.60 14.72 -11.95
C ILE A 22 -3.74 13.66 -12.64
N GLU A 23 -3.02 12.83 -11.87
CA GLU A 23 -2.20 11.74 -12.43
C GLU A 23 -3.05 10.73 -13.21
N THR A 24 -4.24 10.40 -12.71
CA THR A 24 -5.18 9.51 -13.41
C THR A 24 -5.65 10.11 -14.73
N LEU A 25 -5.96 11.41 -14.76
CA LEU A 25 -6.37 12.12 -15.98
C LEU A 25 -5.22 12.21 -17.00
N LEU A 26 -3.97 12.40 -16.54
CA LEU A 26 -2.80 12.37 -17.42
C LEU A 26 -2.63 10.99 -18.06
N ALA A 27 -2.74 9.91 -17.27
CA ALA A 27 -2.68 8.55 -17.80
C ALA A 27 -3.83 8.24 -18.77
N ILE A 28 -5.05 8.73 -18.49
CA ILE A 28 -6.18 8.62 -19.43
C ILE A 28 -5.89 9.37 -20.73
N PHE A 29 -5.32 10.58 -20.66
CA PHE A 29 -4.97 11.37 -21.84
C PHE A 29 -3.97 10.64 -22.74
N GLU A 30 -2.94 10.03 -22.14
CA GLU A 30 -1.98 9.19 -22.86
C GLU A 30 -2.66 7.95 -23.48
N ALA A 31 -3.49 7.25 -22.71
CA ALA A 31 -4.16 6.03 -23.14
C ALA A 31 -5.23 6.24 -24.22
N ASN A 32 -5.82 7.44 -24.30
CA ASN A 32 -6.79 7.80 -25.36
C ASN A 32 -6.15 7.89 -26.76
N THR A 33 -4.82 7.89 -26.87
CA THR A 33 -4.12 7.75 -28.15
C THR A 33 -4.13 6.31 -28.70
N LEU A 34 -4.51 5.35 -27.86
CA LEU A 34 -4.58 3.92 -28.17
C LEU A 34 -6.04 3.48 -28.43
N PRO A 35 -6.25 2.27 -29.00
CA PRO A 35 -7.59 1.73 -29.18
C PRO A 35 -8.40 1.67 -27.88
N HIS A 36 -9.67 2.05 -27.94
CA HIS A 36 -10.58 2.02 -26.80
C HIS A 36 -11.12 0.61 -26.59
N ASN A 37 -10.49 -0.14 -25.70
CA ASN A 37 -10.88 -1.50 -25.36
C ASN A 37 -10.58 -1.81 -23.87
N ALA A 38 -11.12 -2.93 -23.38
CA ALA A 38 -10.94 -3.35 -21.98
C ALA A 38 -9.47 -3.59 -21.61
N LEU A 39 -8.64 -4.07 -22.55
CA LEU A 39 -7.22 -4.30 -22.31
C LEU A 39 -6.45 -2.99 -22.08
N ASN A 40 -6.70 -1.96 -22.89
CA ASN A 40 -6.08 -0.64 -22.72
C ASN A 40 -6.49 -0.01 -21.37
N THR A 41 -7.76 -0.17 -20.98
CA THR A 41 -8.28 0.27 -19.69
C THR A 41 -7.55 -0.42 -18.53
N SER A 42 -7.38 -1.74 -18.63
CA SER A 42 -6.66 -2.56 -17.66
C SER A 42 -5.19 -2.16 -17.56
N ASN A 43 -4.48 -2.11 -18.69
CA ASN A 43 -3.08 -1.66 -18.75
C ASN A 43 -2.91 -0.29 -18.09
N THR A 44 -3.77 0.67 -18.42
CA THR A 44 -3.74 2.03 -17.85
C THR A 44 -3.92 2.01 -16.34
N PHE A 45 -4.89 1.23 -15.85
CA PHE A 45 -5.11 1.07 -14.41
C PHE A 45 -3.88 0.49 -13.71
N TYR A 46 -3.27 -0.57 -14.25
CA TYR A 46 -2.14 -1.26 -13.62
C TYR A 46 -0.83 -0.48 -13.69
N MET A 47 -0.56 0.21 -14.80
CA MET A 47 0.59 1.12 -14.91
C MET A 47 0.53 2.26 -13.88
N LEU A 48 -0.67 2.72 -13.51
CA LEU A 48 -0.87 3.68 -12.42
C LEU A 48 -0.62 3.09 -11.02
N GLN A 49 -0.67 1.76 -10.84
CA GLN A 49 -0.40 1.15 -9.54
C GLN A 49 1.08 0.94 -9.29
N PHE A 50 1.84 0.65 -10.35
CA PHE A 50 3.28 0.46 -10.28
C PHE A 50 3.91 0.60 -11.67
N GLY A 51 4.48 1.76 -12.00
CA GLY A 51 5.27 1.92 -13.22
C GLY A 51 5.26 3.30 -13.86
N ASN A 52 4.09 3.97 -13.93
CA ASN A 52 3.92 5.21 -14.71
C ASN A 52 3.35 6.38 -13.89
N VAL A 53 3.52 6.34 -12.57
CA VAL A 53 3.19 7.45 -11.67
C VAL A 53 4.47 8.21 -11.36
N SER A 54 4.39 9.54 -11.28
CA SER A 54 5.54 10.35 -10.89
C SER A 54 6.14 9.88 -9.55
N GLU A 55 7.47 9.90 -9.43
CA GLU A 55 8.18 9.44 -8.23
C GLU A 55 7.73 10.21 -6.98
N ILE A 56 7.43 11.49 -7.14
CA ILE A 56 6.94 12.37 -6.08
C ILE A 56 5.59 11.87 -5.58
N VAL A 57 4.65 11.55 -6.47
CA VAL A 57 3.33 11.05 -6.07
C VAL A 57 3.44 9.66 -5.44
N SER A 58 4.32 8.80 -5.95
CA SER A 58 4.61 7.49 -5.36
C SER A 58 5.11 7.62 -3.90
N ILE A 59 6.04 8.54 -3.64
CA ILE A 59 6.52 8.85 -2.27
C ILE A 59 5.38 9.42 -1.42
N LEU A 60 4.55 10.30 -1.97
CA LEU A 60 3.38 10.84 -1.26
C LEU A 60 2.38 9.74 -0.90
N MET A 61 2.16 8.73 -1.75
CA MET A 61 1.31 7.57 -1.42
C MET A 61 1.88 6.79 -0.24
N LEU A 62 3.20 6.53 -0.23
CA LEU A 62 3.90 5.84 0.85
C LEU A 62 3.89 6.61 2.17
N ILE A 63 3.69 7.93 2.14
CA ILE A 63 3.51 8.78 3.31
C ILE A 63 2.03 8.79 3.73
N MET A 64 1.14 9.25 2.86
CA MET A 64 -0.24 9.59 3.21
C MET A 64 -1.06 8.37 3.63
N ILE A 65 -0.96 7.24 2.91
CA ILE A 65 -1.79 6.06 3.18
C ILE A 65 -1.47 5.48 4.58
N PRO A 66 -0.21 5.19 4.95
CA PRO A 66 0.12 4.69 6.29
C PRO A 66 -0.19 5.65 7.45
N ILE A 67 -0.07 6.95 7.22
CA ILE A 67 -0.21 7.95 8.28
C ILE A 67 -1.66 8.23 8.60
N SER A 68 -2.56 8.14 7.61
CA SER A 68 -3.99 8.45 7.75
C SER A 68 -4.64 7.83 9.01
N GLY A 69 -4.27 6.59 9.34
CA GLY A 69 -4.73 5.88 10.53
C GLY A 69 -3.92 6.06 11.79
N SER A 70 -2.61 6.25 11.64
CA SER A 70 -1.66 6.24 12.75
C SER A 70 -1.44 7.61 13.38
N LEU A 71 -1.77 8.70 12.67
CA LEU A 71 -1.48 10.10 13.07
C LEU A 71 -2.01 10.42 14.47
N LEU A 72 -3.26 10.05 14.77
CA LEU A 72 -3.88 10.30 16.07
C LEU A 72 -3.19 9.51 17.19
N PHE A 73 -2.83 8.25 16.96
CA PHE A 73 -2.18 7.41 17.97
C PHE A 73 -0.74 7.85 18.23
N THR A 74 0.00 8.22 17.18
CA THR A 74 1.33 8.83 17.32
C THR A 74 1.25 10.15 18.08
N TYR A 75 0.27 11.00 17.78
CA TYR A 75 0.07 12.26 18.49
C TYR A 75 -0.24 12.04 19.97
N ILE A 76 -1.11 11.08 20.31
CA ILE A 76 -1.40 10.74 21.71
C ILE A 76 -0.12 10.22 22.40
N LYS A 77 0.65 9.36 21.72
CA LYS A 77 1.87 8.75 22.28
C LYS A 77 3.01 9.73 22.50
N ASN A 78 3.14 10.76 21.67
CA ASN A 78 4.24 11.74 21.75
C ASN A 78 3.90 13.00 22.58
N ASN A 79 2.67 13.14 23.08
CA ASN A 79 2.24 14.28 23.89
C ASN A 79 1.83 13.85 25.31
N ASN A 80 1.67 14.84 26.20
CA ASN A 80 1.31 14.63 27.61
C ASN A 80 -0.04 13.91 27.84
N TYR A 81 -0.88 13.78 26.80
CA TYR A 81 -2.12 13.00 26.84
C TYR A 81 -1.90 11.49 27.02
N PHE A 82 -0.68 10.99 26.79
CA PHE A 82 -0.34 9.58 26.93
C PHE A 82 -0.54 9.05 28.36
N TYR A 83 -0.07 9.78 29.36
CA TYR A 83 -0.15 9.36 30.77
C TYR A 83 -1.60 9.32 31.27
N SER A 84 -2.41 10.31 30.90
CA SER A 84 -3.84 10.36 31.25
C SER A 84 -4.65 9.24 30.59
N PHE A 85 -4.24 8.79 29.40
CA PHE A 85 -4.91 7.71 28.67
C PHE A 85 -4.55 6.33 29.22
N ILE A 86 -3.27 6.09 29.54
CA ILE A 86 -2.78 4.80 30.08
C ILE A 86 -3.32 4.53 31.50
N GLN A 87 -3.50 5.58 32.31
CA GLN A 87 -4.12 5.42 33.63
C GLN A 87 -5.56 4.89 33.57
N ARG A 88 -6.26 5.10 32.45
CA ARG A 88 -7.67 4.65 32.25
C ARG A 88 -7.78 3.38 31.43
N HIS A 89 -6.80 3.08 30.58
CA HIS A 89 -6.80 1.91 29.70
C HIS A 89 -5.43 1.23 29.65
N SER A 90 -5.41 -0.10 29.77
CA SER A 90 -4.17 -0.88 29.65
C SER A 90 -3.41 -0.54 28.35
N TYR A 91 -2.09 -0.37 28.47
CA TYR A 91 -1.21 -0.07 27.34
C TYR A 91 -1.35 -1.07 26.18
N LYS A 92 -1.57 -2.34 26.50
CA LYS A 92 -1.80 -3.40 25.50
C LYS A 92 -3.10 -3.17 24.70
N LYS A 93 -4.17 -2.71 25.37
CA LYS A 93 -5.45 -2.38 24.71
C LYS A 93 -5.32 -1.15 23.82
N PHE A 94 -4.53 -0.15 24.22
CA PHE A 94 -4.20 1.00 23.38
C PHE A 94 -3.51 0.57 22.09
N LEU A 95 -2.44 -0.22 22.20
CA LEU A 95 -1.68 -0.69 21.03
C LEU A 95 -2.53 -1.55 20.09
N SER A 96 -3.32 -2.48 20.63
CA SER A 96 -4.22 -3.32 19.83
C SER A 96 -5.23 -2.47 19.05
N LYS A 97 -5.86 -1.47 19.71
CA LYS A 97 -6.77 -0.55 19.06
C LYS A 97 -6.07 0.29 17.99
N ALA A 98 -4.86 0.77 18.26
CA ALA A 98 -4.08 1.55 17.31
C ALA A 98 -3.74 0.75 16.04
N LEU A 99 -3.34 -0.51 16.18
CA LEU A 99 -3.07 -1.41 15.05
C LEU A 99 -4.33 -1.69 14.22
N ILE A 100 -5.46 -2.00 14.88
CA ILE A 100 -6.71 -2.27 14.16
C ILE A 100 -7.18 -1.04 13.39
N VAL A 101 -7.17 0.14 14.03
CA VAL A 101 -7.60 1.37 13.37
C VAL A 101 -6.65 1.74 12.25
N THR A 102 -5.33 1.65 12.46
CA THR A 102 -4.33 1.96 11.42
C THR A 102 -4.50 1.07 10.20
N PHE A 103 -4.68 -0.23 10.41
CA PHE A 103 -4.97 -1.19 9.34
C PHE A 103 -6.25 -0.80 8.58
N LEU A 104 -7.37 -0.64 9.29
CA LEU A 104 -8.67 -0.43 8.66
C LEU A 104 -8.71 0.89 7.88
N THR A 105 -8.14 1.96 8.41
CA THR A 105 -8.11 3.24 7.70
C THR A 105 -7.25 3.16 6.44
N ALA A 106 -6.07 2.54 6.48
CA ALA A 106 -5.22 2.41 5.30
C ALA A 106 -5.84 1.46 4.25
N PHE A 107 -6.47 0.38 4.71
CA PHE A 107 -7.25 -0.53 3.87
C PHE A 107 -8.39 0.21 3.15
N ILE A 108 -9.25 0.91 3.89
CA ILE A 108 -10.39 1.64 3.31
C ILE A 108 -9.91 2.77 2.40
N PHE A 109 -8.90 3.52 2.82
CA PHE A 109 -8.37 4.65 2.06
C PHE A 109 -7.78 4.20 0.72
N SER A 110 -6.96 3.13 0.72
CA SER A 110 -6.43 2.55 -0.52
C SER A 110 -7.55 1.96 -1.39
N LEU A 111 -8.52 1.25 -0.78
CA LEU A 111 -9.66 0.68 -1.51
C LEU A 111 -10.46 1.75 -2.25
N VAL A 112 -10.78 2.86 -1.57
CA VAL A 112 -11.52 3.99 -2.16
C VAL A 112 -10.73 4.60 -3.32
N ILE A 113 -9.42 4.79 -3.16
CA ILE A 113 -8.57 5.35 -4.23
C ILE A 113 -8.52 4.43 -5.45
N LEU A 114 -8.28 3.13 -5.24
CA LEU A 114 -8.19 2.16 -6.34
C LEU A 114 -9.52 2.04 -7.09
N LEU A 115 -10.65 1.99 -6.38
CA LEU A 115 -11.97 1.97 -7.00
C LEU A 115 -12.28 3.27 -7.75
N TYR A 116 -11.89 4.41 -7.18
CA TYR A 116 -12.06 5.71 -7.82
C TYR A 116 -11.25 5.83 -9.11
N GLN A 117 -9.97 5.43 -9.08
CA GLN A 117 -9.13 5.39 -10.28
C GLN A 117 -9.71 4.47 -11.34
N LEU A 118 -10.11 3.25 -10.96
CA LEU A 118 -10.72 2.29 -11.88
C LEU A 118 -11.99 2.85 -12.52
N LEU A 119 -12.85 3.50 -11.72
CA LEU A 119 -14.09 4.12 -12.20
C LEU A 119 -13.81 5.23 -13.21
N LEU A 120 -12.86 6.14 -12.92
CA LEU A 120 -12.50 7.23 -13.83
C LEU A 120 -11.98 6.70 -15.17
N ILE A 121 -11.06 5.73 -15.13
CA ILE A 121 -10.44 5.15 -16.33
C ILE A 121 -11.49 4.38 -17.14
N SER A 122 -12.33 3.56 -16.48
CA SER A 122 -13.37 2.77 -17.14
C SER A 122 -14.45 3.64 -17.80
N LEU A 123 -14.79 4.78 -17.20
CA LEU A 123 -15.75 5.73 -17.79
C LEU A 123 -15.16 6.53 -18.95
N SER A 124 -13.85 6.73 -18.96
CA SER A 124 -13.17 7.61 -19.91
C SER A 124 -12.64 6.86 -21.15
N ILE A 125 -12.22 5.60 -20.99
CA ILE A 125 -11.65 4.78 -22.08
C ILE A 125 -12.66 3.74 -22.55
N HIS A 126 -12.90 2.70 -21.73
CA HIS A 126 -13.85 1.63 -22.00
C HIS A 126 -14.13 0.85 -20.70
N PRO A 127 -15.35 0.34 -20.45
CA PRO A 127 -15.59 -0.54 -19.31
C PRO A 127 -14.76 -1.84 -19.39
N LEU A 128 -14.39 -2.40 -18.24
CA LEU A 128 -13.78 -3.73 -18.19
C LEU A 128 -14.81 -4.82 -18.49
N ASP A 129 -14.36 -5.89 -19.15
CA ASP A 129 -15.21 -7.02 -19.53
C ASP A 129 -15.34 -8.04 -18.38
N TRP A 130 -16.47 -8.74 -18.33
CA TRP A 130 -16.73 -9.84 -17.39
C TRP A 130 -16.32 -11.22 -17.92
N GLY A 131 -15.70 -11.29 -19.10
CA GLY A 131 -15.36 -12.54 -19.81
C GLY A 131 -13.86 -12.88 -19.83
N ASN A 132 -13.54 -14.13 -20.18
CA ASN A 132 -12.17 -14.54 -20.48
C ASN A 132 -11.72 -13.82 -21.76
N ILE A 133 -10.90 -12.79 -21.62
CA ILE A 133 -10.16 -12.22 -22.75
C ILE A 133 -9.11 -13.25 -23.15
N ASP A 134 -9.03 -13.54 -24.45
CA ASP A 134 -8.09 -14.52 -24.99
C ASP A 134 -6.66 -14.22 -24.51
N ALA A 135 -6.06 -15.18 -23.80
CA ALA A 135 -4.72 -15.08 -23.21
C ALA A 135 -3.61 -14.75 -24.25
N LYS A 136 -3.92 -14.85 -25.55
CA LYS A 136 -3.03 -14.47 -26.66
C LYS A 136 -2.90 -12.96 -26.85
N ASN A 137 -3.86 -12.17 -26.35
CA ASN A 137 -3.85 -10.70 -26.46
C ASN A 137 -3.34 -10.00 -25.20
N VAL A 138 -3.08 -10.74 -24.12
CA VAL A 138 -2.44 -10.22 -22.91
C VAL A 138 -0.99 -9.92 -23.26
N ILE A 139 -0.67 -8.64 -23.43
CA ILE A 139 0.70 -8.18 -23.63
C ILE A 139 1.49 -8.67 -22.42
N SER A 140 2.41 -9.59 -22.68
CA SER A 140 3.10 -10.45 -21.73
C SER A 140 4.11 -9.72 -20.84
N GLY A 141 3.73 -8.62 -20.17
CA GLY A 141 4.71 -7.85 -19.43
C GLY A 141 4.26 -6.66 -18.59
N VAL A 142 2.98 -6.47 -18.27
CA VAL A 142 2.58 -5.36 -17.38
C VAL A 142 2.15 -5.86 -16.00
N ALA A 143 1.23 -6.82 -15.89
CA ALA A 143 0.96 -7.50 -14.62
C ALA A 143 0.17 -8.81 -14.76
N MET A 144 0.23 -9.68 -13.75
CA MET A 144 -0.53 -10.94 -13.74
C MET A 144 -2.06 -10.75 -13.80
N PHE A 145 -2.58 -9.71 -13.13
CA PHE A 145 -4.02 -9.41 -13.12
C PHE A 145 -4.45 -8.54 -14.31
N ASP A 146 -3.52 -8.19 -15.20
CA ASP A 146 -3.73 -7.36 -16.37
C ASP A 146 -4.18 -8.20 -17.57
N ASP A 147 -5.40 -8.72 -17.45
CA ASP A 147 -6.04 -9.54 -18.46
C ASP A 147 -7.27 -8.84 -19.07
N GLY A 148 -7.54 -7.58 -18.72
CA GLY A 148 -8.74 -6.85 -19.13
C GLY A 148 -10.03 -7.29 -18.42
N ASN A 149 -9.96 -8.25 -17.49
CA ASN A 149 -11.12 -8.81 -16.82
C ASN A 149 -11.37 -8.13 -15.48
N LEU A 150 -12.60 -7.65 -15.27
CA LEU A 150 -12.99 -6.99 -14.03
C LEU A 150 -12.81 -7.89 -12.79
N SER A 151 -13.02 -9.21 -12.89
CA SER A 151 -12.83 -10.14 -11.77
C SER A 151 -11.38 -10.18 -11.30
N SER A 152 -10.42 -10.16 -12.23
CA SER A 152 -8.99 -10.14 -11.92
C SER A 152 -8.61 -8.80 -11.27
N THR A 153 -9.13 -7.69 -11.79
CA THR A 153 -8.95 -6.35 -11.22
C THR A 153 -9.53 -6.23 -9.81
N VAL A 154 -10.72 -6.75 -9.56
CA VAL A 154 -11.33 -6.74 -8.22
C VAL A 154 -10.49 -7.53 -7.23
N LYS A 155 -9.96 -8.69 -7.62
CA LYS A 155 -9.04 -9.47 -6.76
C LYS A 155 -7.77 -8.69 -6.46
N PHE A 156 -7.18 -8.06 -7.47
CA PHE A 156 -6.01 -7.20 -7.28
C PHE A 156 -6.30 -6.07 -6.29
N ILE A 157 -7.41 -5.35 -6.46
CA ILE A 157 -7.79 -4.22 -5.60
C ILE A 157 -7.89 -4.68 -4.14
N LEU A 158 -8.58 -5.79 -3.88
CA LEU A 158 -8.73 -6.31 -2.52
C LEU A 158 -7.39 -6.73 -1.90
N LEU A 159 -6.53 -7.42 -2.65
CA LEU A 159 -5.22 -7.86 -2.17
C LEU A 159 -4.28 -6.67 -1.95
N SER A 160 -4.25 -5.72 -2.88
CA SER A 160 -3.47 -4.48 -2.79
C SER A 160 -3.90 -3.66 -1.56
N SER A 161 -5.20 -3.43 -1.37
CA SER A 161 -5.71 -2.71 -0.21
C SER A 161 -5.36 -3.40 1.11
N PHE A 162 -5.46 -4.74 1.14
CA PHE A 162 -5.04 -5.52 2.30
C PHE A 162 -3.55 -5.36 2.60
N GLY A 163 -2.71 -5.39 1.57
CA GLY A 163 -1.28 -5.13 1.65
C GLY A 163 -0.95 -3.74 2.20
N TRP A 164 -1.63 -2.70 1.73
CA TRP A 164 -1.52 -1.34 2.26
C TRP A 164 -1.85 -1.27 3.75
N GLY A 165 -2.88 -1.98 4.19
CA GLY A 165 -3.24 -2.09 5.62
C GLY A 165 -2.12 -2.70 6.47
N ILE A 166 -1.49 -3.78 6.00
CA ILE A 166 -0.36 -4.42 6.69
C ILE A 166 0.85 -3.49 6.74
N TYR A 167 1.17 -2.87 5.61
CA TYR A 167 2.28 -1.93 5.51
C TYR A 167 2.08 -0.74 6.47
N ALA A 168 0.86 -0.20 6.58
CA ALA A 168 0.55 0.86 7.53
C ALA A 168 0.83 0.47 8.99
N ASN A 169 0.52 -0.78 9.37
CA ASN A 169 0.86 -1.30 10.70
C ASN A 169 2.37 -1.41 10.93
N LEU A 170 3.15 -1.79 9.92
CA LEU A 170 4.60 -1.82 10.01
C LEU A 170 5.16 -0.41 10.27
N VAL A 171 4.71 0.58 9.48
CA VAL A 171 5.10 1.99 9.63
C VAL A 171 4.73 2.51 11.02
N PHE A 172 3.51 2.26 11.49
CA PHE A 172 3.10 2.64 12.84
C PHE A 172 3.96 1.98 13.93
N SER A 173 4.27 0.69 13.78
CA SER A 173 5.05 -0.06 14.76
C SER A 173 6.47 0.47 14.87
N ILE A 174 7.12 0.78 13.75
CA ILE A 174 8.42 1.48 13.73
C ILE A 174 8.26 2.89 14.33
N GLY A 175 7.17 3.56 14.00
CA GLY A 175 6.81 4.88 14.52
C GLY A 175 6.68 4.99 16.03
N LEU A 176 6.40 3.88 16.73
CA LEU A 176 6.43 3.83 18.19
C LEU A 176 7.78 4.28 18.76
N PHE A 177 8.89 4.01 18.07
CA PHE A 177 10.23 4.38 18.50
C PHE A 177 10.60 5.85 18.18
N ILE A 178 9.82 6.52 17.32
CA ILE A 178 10.08 7.88 16.89
C ILE A 178 9.40 8.87 17.84
N LYS A 179 10.20 9.71 18.52
CA LYS A 179 9.71 10.69 19.50
C LYS A 179 9.13 11.97 18.86
N LYS A 180 9.63 12.37 17.69
CA LYS A 180 9.19 13.60 17.00
C LYS A 180 8.08 13.31 16.00
N ASN A 181 6.93 13.97 16.14
CA ASN A 181 5.77 13.80 15.26
C ASN A 181 6.10 14.06 13.78
N ALA A 182 6.86 15.11 13.48
CA ALA A 182 7.25 15.45 12.11
C ALA A 182 8.06 14.32 11.43
N ILE A 183 8.97 13.68 12.15
CA ILE A 183 9.77 12.56 11.62
C ILE A 183 8.87 11.33 11.42
N ASN A 184 7.89 11.11 12.31
CA ASN A 184 6.95 10.02 12.17
C ASN A 184 6.00 10.18 10.98
N ILE A 185 5.78 11.41 10.50
CA ILE A 185 5.02 11.63 9.28
C ILE A 185 5.87 11.14 8.10
N ILE A 186 7.12 11.57 8.00
CA ILE A 186 7.94 11.24 6.81
C ILE A 186 8.44 9.79 6.84
N SER A 187 8.37 9.09 7.98
CA SER A 187 8.87 7.72 8.13
C SER A 187 8.21 6.72 7.19
N GLY A 188 6.92 6.90 6.85
CA GLY A 188 6.24 6.08 5.84
C GLY A 188 7.00 6.07 4.52
N GLY A 189 7.25 7.25 3.94
CA GLY A 189 8.02 7.39 2.71
C GLY A 189 9.41 6.76 2.79
N ILE A 190 10.17 7.03 3.85
CA ILE A 190 11.53 6.49 4.01
C ILE A 190 11.53 4.96 4.09
N ILE A 191 10.65 4.39 4.93
CA ILE A 191 10.53 2.93 5.10
C ILE A 191 10.06 2.31 3.79
N GLY A 192 9.07 2.91 3.13
CA GLY A 192 8.51 2.44 1.87
C GLY A 192 9.53 2.41 0.75
N SER A 193 10.19 3.54 0.50
CA SER A 193 11.23 3.64 -0.53
C SER A 193 12.39 2.68 -0.25
N SER A 194 12.78 2.49 1.01
CA SER A 194 13.82 1.50 1.37
C SER A 194 13.40 0.06 1.03
N LEU A 195 12.15 -0.31 1.31
CA LEU A 195 11.59 -1.63 1.00
C LEU A 195 11.27 -1.86 -0.48
N ILE A 196 11.41 -0.82 -1.32
CA ILE A 196 11.37 -0.94 -2.79
C ILE A 196 12.79 -0.98 -3.34
N ILE A 197 13.63 0.00 -2.98
CA ILE A 197 14.98 0.19 -3.54
C ILE A 197 15.94 -0.90 -3.08
N VAL A 198 15.97 -1.25 -1.80
CA VAL A 198 16.92 -2.25 -1.29
C VAL A 198 16.67 -3.62 -1.94
N PRO A 199 15.44 -4.14 -1.98
CA PRO A 199 15.17 -5.38 -2.72
C PRO A 199 15.50 -5.27 -4.21
N ALA A 200 15.23 -4.14 -4.86
CA ALA A 200 15.60 -3.94 -6.26
C ALA A 200 17.12 -4.04 -6.47
N LEU A 201 17.92 -3.31 -5.68
CA LEU A 201 19.40 -3.36 -5.75
C LEU A 201 19.94 -4.77 -5.47
N VAL A 202 19.39 -5.42 -4.45
CA VAL A 202 19.77 -6.79 -4.06
C VAL A 202 19.39 -7.78 -5.16
N SER A 203 18.26 -7.60 -5.83
CA SER A 203 17.80 -8.50 -6.90
C SER A 203 18.78 -8.59 -8.08
N HIS A 204 19.54 -7.54 -8.36
CA HIS A 204 20.59 -7.54 -9.39
C HIS A 204 21.82 -8.36 -9.01
N LEU A 205 22.04 -8.60 -7.72
CA LEU A 205 23.22 -9.30 -7.19
C LEU A 205 22.98 -10.80 -7.00
N PHE A 206 21.74 -11.27 -7.02
CA PHE A 206 21.37 -12.63 -6.68
C PHE A 206 20.56 -13.32 -7.80
N GLN A 207 20.79 -14.62 -7.99
CA GLN A 207 20.04 -15.44 -8.94
C GLN A 207 19.32 -16.61 -8.23
N GLY A 208 18.35 -17.22 -8.89
CA GLY A 208 17.69 -18.44 -8.41
C GLY A 208 16.82 -18.24 -7.16
N THR A 209 17.01 -19.08 -6.13
CA THR A 209 16.14 -19.12 -4.94
C THR A 209 16.21 -17.83 -4.10
N LEU A 210 17.37 -17.17 -4.06
CA LEU A 210 17.55 -15.93 -3.32
C LEU A 210 16.71 -14.78 -3.92
N LEU A 211 16.57 -14.73 -5.25
CA LEU A 211 15.70 -13.78 -5.92
C LEU A 211 14.24 -13.92 -5.48
N LYS A 212 13.78 -15.15 -5.19
CA LYS A 212 12.42 -15.40 -4.68
C LYS A 212 12.24 -14.85 -3.27
N MET A 213 13.26 -14.94 -2.42
CA MET A 213 13.23 -14.35 -1.07
C MET A 213 13.21 -12.83 -1.13
N VAL A 214 14.01 -12.24 -2.02
CA VAL A 214 14.01 -10.79 -2.28
C VAL A 214 12.63 -10.32 -2.72
N TYR A 215 11.97 -11.06 -3.61
CA TYR A 215 10.61 -10.77 -4.04
C TYR A 215 9.60 -10.81 -2.88
N ILE A 216 9.67 -11.80 -2.00
CA ILE A 216 8.77 -11.90 -0.82
C ILE A 216 8.91 -10.68 0.12
N VAL A 217 10.14 -10.19 0.30
CA VAL A 217 10.43 -9.04 1.19
C VAL A 217 10.11 -7.70 0.51
N SER A 218 10.10 -7.65 -0.82
CA SER A 218 9.85 -6.42 -1.57
C SER A 218 8.45 -5.87 -1.34
N LEU A 219 8.34 -4.59 -1.03
CA LEU A 219 7.06 -3.92 -0.74
C LEU A 219 6.03 -4.05 -1.87
N PRO A 220 6.38 -3.93 -3.16
CA PRO A 220 5.40 -4.04 -4.24
C PRO A 220 4.73 -5.42 -4.29
N THR A 221 5.38 -6.48 -3.83
CA THR A 221 4.74 -7.82 -3.70
C THR A 221 3.55 -7.79 -2.74
N LEU A 222 3.58 -6.89 -1.75
CA LEU A 222 2.51 -6.68 -0.79
C LEU A 222 1.47 -5.66 -1.29
N ILE A 223 1.91 -4.48 -1.73
CA ILE A 223 0.98 -3.35 -2.05
C ILE A 223 0.51 -3.33 -3.51
N ALA A 224 1.21 -4.00 -4.43
CA ALA A 224 0.92 -4.03 -5.86
C ALA A 224 1.18 -5.45 -6.41
N PRO A 225 0.46 -6.47 -5.88
CA PRO A 225 0.77 -7.87 -6.15
C PRO A 225 0.70 -8.18 -7.65
N GLY A 226 1.74 -8.85 -8.16
CA GLY A 226 1.80 -9.27 -9.56
C GLY A 226 2.20 -8.19 -10.57
N GLN A 227 2.55 -6.97 -10.14
CA GLN A 227 3.00 -5.87 -11.02
C GLN A 227 4.51 -5.88 -11.33
N MET A 228 5.35 -6.37 -10.41
CA MET A 228 6.77 -6.49 -10.71
C MET A 228 7.02 -7.65 -11.67
N ASN A 229 7.47 -7.34 -12.89
CA ASN A 229 7.95 -8.29 -13.89
C ASN A 229 9.09 -9.11 -13.30
N VAL A 230 8.76 -10.27 -12.74
CA VAL A 230 9.75 -11.31 -12.58
C VAL A 230 9.62 -12.17 -13.81
N GLN A 231 10.48 -11.90 -14.80
CA GLN A 231 10.72 -12.71 -16.01
C GLN A 231 11.03 -14.20 -15.72
N TYR A 232 10.91 -14.67 -14.48
CA TYR A 232 11.30 -16.01 -14.00
C TYR A 232 10.15 -16.84 -13.41
N PHE A 233 8.93 -16.31 -13.23
CA PHE A 233 7.82 -17.07 -12.64
C PHE A 233 6.73 -17.40 -13.66
N GLY A 234 6.96 -18.44 -14.46
CA GLY A 234 6.00 -18.95 -15.45
C GLY A 234 4.73 -19.60 -14.87
N ASN A 235 4.29 -19.27 -13.64
CA ASN A 235 3.05 -19.82 -13.09
C ASN A 235 2.32 -18.85 -12.14
N GLN A 236 1.13 -18.45 -12.55
CA GLN A 236 0.17 -17.60 -11.85
C GLN A 236 -0.18 -18.09 -10.43
N ASN A 237 -0.29 -19.41 -10.21
CA ASN A 237 -0.63 -19.97 -8.89
C ASN A 237 0.44 -19.70 -7.82
N LYS A 238 1.69 -19.43 -8.22
CA LYS A 238 2.78 -19.16 -7.27
C LYS A 238 2.75 -17.73 -6.73
N LEU A 239 2.07 -16.79 -7.40
CA LEU A 239 2.02 -15.38 -7.00
C LEU A 239 1.11 -15.14 -5.79
N TYR A 240 -0.04 -15.83 -5.70
CA TYR A 240 -0.85 -15.83 -4.47
C TYR A 240 -0.05 -16.34 -3.27
N LEU A 241 0.75 -17.39 -3.48
CA LEU A 241 1.65 -17.91 -2.45
C LEU A 241 2.71 -16.86 -2.06
N TYR A 242 3.28 -16.13 -3.01
CA TYR A 242 4.22 -15.05 -2.69
C TYR A 242 3.57 -13.89 -1.94
N PHE A 243 2.34 -13.51 -2.29
CA PHE A 243 1.58 -12.51 -1.54
C PHE A 243 1.32 -12.97 -0.10
N VAL A 244 0.90 -14.22 0.10
CA VAL A 244 0.67 -14.79 1.45
C VAL A 244 1.97 -14.84 2.25
N LEU A 245 3.08 -15.27 1.64
CA LEU A 245 4.39 -15.28 2.29
C LEU A 245 4.86 -13.87 2.64
N SER A 246 4.69 -12.90 1.74
CA SER A 246 5.02 -11.49 2.00
C SER A 246 4.20 -10.95 3.17
N THR A 247 2.89 -11.20 3.13
CA THR A 247 1.95 -10.89 4.21
C THR A 247 2.41 -11.46 5.56
N MET A 248 2.81 -12.73 5.60
CA MET A 248 3.33 -13.37 6.81
C MET A 248 4.63 -12.71 7.31
N VAL A 249 5.56 -12.37 6.41
CA VAL A 249 6.82 -11.69 6.76
C VAL A 249 6.53 -10.33 7.39
N TYR A 250 5.72 -9.50 6.74
CA TYR A 250 5.41 -8.15 7.21
C TYR A 250 4.60 -8.17 8.52
N MET A 251 3.66 -9.09 8.69
CA MET A 251 2.96 -9.27 9.97
C MET A 251 3.90 -9.72 11.08
N SER A 252 4.80 -10.67 10.80
CA SER A 252 5.78 -11.16 11.78
C SER A 252 6.73 -10.05 12.23
N LEU A 253 7.22 -9.23 11.30
CA LEU A 253 8.04 -8.05 11.60
C LEU A 253 7.27 -7.05 12.46
N THR A 254 6.04 -6.74 12.09
CA THR A 254 5.15 -5.84 12.84
C THR A 254 4.96 -6.33 14.28
N LEU A 255 4.58 -7.60 14.46
CA LEU A 255 4.37 -8.19 15.78
C LEU A 255 5.67 -8.23 16.61
N GLY A 256 6.79 -8.56 15.99
CA GLY A 256 8.10 -8.55 16.64
C GLY A 256 8.46 -7.16 17.16
N ILE A 257 8.30 -6.12 16.33
CA ILE A 257 8.58 -4.72 16.70
C ILE A 257 7.68 -4.26 17.85
N VAL A 258 6.38 -4.56 17.80
CA VAL A 258 5.43 -4.23 18.87
C VAL A 258 5.79 -4.95 20.17
N TYR A 259 6.19 -6.23 20.08
CA TYR A 259 6.63 -7.00 21.24
C TYR A 259 7.87 -6.39 21.91
N PHE A 260 8.89 -6.02 21.12
CA PHE A 260 10.07 -5.33 21.64
C PHE A 260 9.73 -3.99 22.27
N TRP A 261 8.79 -3.25 21.69
CA TRP A 261 8.32 -2.00 22.25
C TRP A 261 7.64 -2.19 23.62
N ILE A 262 6.76 -3.19 23.76
CA ILE A 262 6.10 -3.51 25.03
C ILE A 262 7.15 -3.87 26.08
N LYS A 263 8.11 -4.73 25.75
CA LYS A 263 9.21 -5.11 26.65
C LYS A 263 10.03 -3.90 27.09
N LYS A 264 10.33 -2.99 26.16
CA LYS A 264 11.04 -1.75 26.47
C LYS A 264 10.25 -0.90 27.47
N LYS A 265 8.94 -0.72 27.25
CA LYS A 265 8.09 0.07 28.16
C LYS A 265 7.97 -0.54 29.55
N GLN A 266 7.89 -1.86 29.67
CA GLN A 266 7.88 -2.54 30.97
C GLN A 266 9.18 -2.37 31.76
N LYS A 267 10.32 -2.19 31.08
CA LYS A 267 11.61 -1.91 31.72
C LYS A 267 11.77 -0.44 32.11
N GLU A 268 11.11 0.47 31.41
CA GLU A 268 11.23 1.92 31.62
C GLU A 268 10.31 2.46 32.74
N GLY A 269 9.35 1.66 33.24
CA GLY A 269 8.38 2.09 34.26
C GLY A 269 7.15 2.75 33.65
#